data_AF-A0A5K7YPA8-F1
#
_entry.id   AF-A0A5K7YPA8-F1
#
_cell.length_a   1.000
_cell.length_b   1.000
_cell.length_c   1.000
_cell.angle_alpha   90.00
_cell.angle_beta   90.00
_cell.angle_gamma   90.00
#
_symmetry.space_group_name_H-M   'P 1'
#
loop_
_entity.id
_entity.type
_entity.pdbx_description
1 polymer ?
#
loop_
_entity_poly.entity_id
_entity_poly.type
_entity_poly.pdbx_seq_one_letter_code
_entity_poly.pdbx_strand_id
1 'polypeptide(L)'
;MTVQKNNTVFETWFDRGYRTGTGFARHEADYDELAAVYRAGGIPANWDLYRAEILNRHLGDTGFDFKAYTAGFARACIDFFERI
;
A
#
# COMPACT_ATOMS: atom_id res chain seq x y z
N MET A 1 -27.95 7.23 -29.35
CA MET A 1 -26.75 7.89 -28.78
C MET A 1 -26.70 7.52 -27.31
N THR A 2 -25.85 6.55 -26.94
CA THR A 2 -25.75 6.07 -25.56
C THR A 2 -24.50 6.68 -24.95
N VAL A 3 -24.70 7.64 -24.05
CA VAL A 3 -23.63 8.26 -23.27
C VAL A 3 -23.10 7.21 -22.30
N GLN A 4 -21.94 6.63 -22.61
CA GLN A 4 -21.18 5.86 -21.63
C GLN A 4 -20.75 6.83 -20.52
N LYS A 5 -21.25 6.59 -19.31
CA LYS A 5 -20.77 7.27 -18.10
C LYS A 5 -19.35 6.78 -17.84
N ASN A 6 -18.36 7.59 -18.21
CA ASN A 6 -16.97 7.38 -17.84
C ASN A 6 -16.86 7.56 -16.33
N ASN A 7 -17.12 6.48 -15.58
CA ASN A 7 -16.98 6.46 -14.14
C ASN A 7 -15.49 6.22 -13.84
N THR A 8 -14.66 7.25 -14.08
CA THR A 8 -13.27 7.27 -13.62
C THR A 8 -13.33 7.27 -12.10
N VAL A 9 -13.28 6.08 -11.49
CA VAL A 9 -13.08 5.94 -10.05
C VAL A 9 -11.76 6.64 -9.76
N PHE A 10 -11.80 7.78 -9.09
CA PHE A 10 -10.59 8.45 -8.62
C PHE A 10 -9.91 7.46 -7.65
N GLU A 11 -8.78 6.90 -8.08
CA GLU A 11 -7.99 5.99 -7.26
C GLU A 11 -7.52 6.74 -6.01
N THR A 12 -7.90 6.25 -4.84
CA THR A 12 -7.47 6.87 -3.58
C THR A 12 -6.03 6.46 -3.27
N TRP A 13 -5.35 7.21 -2.40
CA TRP A 13 -4.03 6.80 -1.92
C TRP A 13 -4.04 5.45 -1.21
N PHE A 14 -5.15 5.13 -0.54
CA PHE A 14 -5.37 3.80 0.03
C PHE A 14 -5.37 2.72 -1.06
N ASP A 15 -6.14 2.91 -2.14
CA ASP A 15 -6.20 1.94 -3.24
C ASP A 15 -4.83 1.74 -3.90
N ARG A 16 -4.10 2.85 -4.06
CA ARG A 16 -2.74 2.84 -4.61
C ARG A 16 -1.78 2.07 -3.71
N GLY A 17 -1.83 2.34 -2.41
CA GLY A 17 -1.06 1.63 -1.39
C GLY A 17 -1.39 0.13 -1.40
N TYR A 18 -2.67 -0.22 -1.43
CA TYR A 18 -3.15 -1.59 -1.47
C TYR A 18 -2.66 -2.34 -2.71
N ARG A 19 -2.69 -1.70 -3.88
CA ARG A 19 -2.16 -2.27 -5.12
C ARG A 19 -0.66 -2.53 -5.01
N THR A 20 0.11 -1.57 -4.51
CA THR A 20 1.56 -1.75 -4.28
C THR A 20 1.82 -2.87 -3.27
N GLY A 21 1.11 -2.89 -2.14
CA GLY A 21 1.27 -3.92 -1.11
C GLY A 21 0.91 -5.33 -1.59
N THR A 22 -0.07 -5.45 -2.50
CA THR A 22 -0.41 -6.72 -3.14
C THR A 22 0.74 -7.23 -4.00
N GLY A 23 1.39 -6.34 -4.76
CA GLY A 23 2.57 -6.69 -5.57
C GLY A 23 3.73 -7.14 -4.69
N PHE A 24 4.05 -6.33 -3.67
CA PHE A 24 5.09 -6.63 -2.70
C PHE A 24 4.85 -7.98 -2.01
N ALA A 25 3.66 -8.20 -1.44
CA ALA A 25 3.34 -9.42 -0.71
C ALA A 25 3.42 -10.70 -1.55
N ARG A 26 3.14 -10.62 -2.86
CA ARG A 26 3.15 -11.78 -3.76
C ARG A 26 4.52 -12.12 -4.33
N HIS A 27 5.40 -11.14 -4.47
CA HIS A 27 6.57 -11.26 -5.33
C HIS A 27 7.89 -10.84 -4.66
N GLU A 28 7.83 -10.02 -3.61
CA GLU A 28 9.01 -9.41 -2.99
C GLU A 28 9.15 -9.80 -1.53
N ALA A 29 8.04 -9.80 -0.79
CA ALA A 29 8.03 -10.03 0.65
C ALA A 29 8.37 -11.48 1.00
N ASP A 30 9.23 -11.66 2.00
CA ASP A 30 9.37 -12.95 2.66
C ASP A 30 8.32 -13.15 3.77
N TYR A 31 8.26 -14.37 4.33
CA TYR A 31 7.31 -14.69 5.38
C TYR A 31 7.50 -13.84 6.64
N ASP A 32 8.75 -13.52 7.01
CA ASP A 32 9.07 -12.79 8.23
C ASP A 32 8.65 -11.31 8.10
N GLU A 33 8.84 -10.72 6.92
CA GLU A 33 8.37 -9.38 6.58
C GLU A 33 6.84 -9.30 6.63
N LEU A 34 6.14 -10.27 6.03
CA LEU A 34 4.67 -10.34 6.10
C LEU A 34 4.18 -10.56 7.54
N ALA A 35 4.82 -11.44 8.30
CA ALA A 35 4.50 -11.68 9.70
C ALA A 35 4.75 -10.43 10.56
N ALA A 36 5.79 -9.66 10.28
CA ALA A 36 6.07 -8.41 10.98
C ALA A 36 4.98 -7.36 10.72
N VAL A 37 4.56 -7.18 9.47
CA VAL A 37 3.44 -6.29 9.10
C VAL A 37 2.16 -6.75 9.77
N TYR A 38 1.87 -8.06 9.75
CA TYR A 38 0.69 -8.65 10.37
C TYR A 38 0.64 -8.39 11.88
N ARG A 39 1.74 -8.65 12.61
CA ARG A 39 1.83 -8.41 14.05
C ARG A 39 1.75 -6.93 14.42
N ALA A 40 2.30 -6.06 13.58
CA ALA A 40 2.26 -4.62 13.79
C ALA A 40 0.89 -4.00 13.44
N GLY A 41 0.06 -4.69 12.65
CA GLY A 41 -1.18 -4.13 12.11
C GLY A 41 -0.95 -2.94 11.16
N GLY A 42 0.24 -2.85 10.57
CA GLY A 42 0.74 -1.65 9.89
C GLY A 42 2.19 -1.83 9.43
N ILE A 43 2.75 -0.80 8.79
CA ILE A 43 4.18 -0.80 8.42
C ILE A 43 5.04 -0.81 9.70
N PRO A 44 5.91 -1.82 9.91
CA PRO A 44 6.74 -1.94 11.12
C PRO A 44 7.59 -0.71 11.40
N ALA A 45 7.85 -0.44 12.68
CA ALA A 45 8.62 0.73 13.13
C ALA A 45 10.02 0.81 12.51
N ASN A 46 10.68 -0.34 12.31
CA ASN A 46 12.03 -0.47 11.78
C ASN A 46 12.12 -0.38 10.23
N TRP A 47 11.03 -0.10 9.53
CA TRP A 47 10.99 0.04 8.08
C TRP A 47 11.24 1.49 7.62
N ASP A 48 12.14 2.19 8.30
CA ASP A 48 12.38 3.62 8.04
C ASP A 48 12.92 3.89 6.63
N LEU A 49 13.71 2.97 6.08
CA LEU A 49 14.18 3.04 4.69
C LEU A 49 13.02 2.98 3.69
N TYR A 50 12.07 2.06 3.89
CA TYR A 50 10.88 1.96 3.06
C TYR A 50 10.01 3.23 3.17
N ARG A 51 9.79 3.74 4.38
CA ARG A 51 9.06 5.00 4.59
C ARG A 51 9.72 6.17 3.87
N ALA A 52 11.04 6.29 3.97
CA ALA A 52 11.82 7.33 3.31
C ALA A 52 11.74 7.21 1.78
N GLU A 53 11.79 5.98 1.24
CA GLU A 53 11.64 5.75 -0.20
C GLU A 53 10.28 6.22 -0.71
N ILE A 54 9.19 5.84 -0.02
CA ILE A 54 7.84 6.24 -0.40
C ILE A 54 7.66 7.76 -0.34
N LEU A 55 8.14 8.39 0.74
CA LEU A 55 8.09 9.85 0.88
C LEU A 55 8.89 10.55 -0.21
N ASN A 56 10.06 10.01 -0.57
CA ASN A 56 10.89 10.57 -1.63
C ASN A 56 10.27 10.36 -3.03
N ARG A 57 9.62 9.22 -3.28
CA ARG A 57 8.93 8.91 -4.53
C ARG A 57 7.77 9.87 -4.80
N HIS A 58 7.09 10.32 -3.76
CA HIS A 58 5.99 11.27 -3.83
C HIS A 58 6.41 12.69 -3.42
N LEU A 59 7.71 12.96 -3.41
CA LEU A 59 8.23 14.29 -3.08
C LEU A 59 7.74 15.30 -4.13
N GLY A 60 7.00 16.31 -3.68
CA GLY A 60 6.42 17.34 -4.53
C GLY A 60 4.95 17.10 -4.93
N ASP A 61 4.36 15.95 -4.60
CA ASP A 61 2.92 15.73 -4.72
C ASP A 61 2.20 16.28 -3.47
N THR A 62 1.61 17.46 -3.59
CA THR A 62 0.92 18.14 -2.48
C THR A 62 -0.36 17.43 -2.04
N GLY A 63 -0.89 16.54 -2.87
CA GLY A 63 -2.06 15.74 -2.55
C GLY A 63 -1.71 14.42 -1.88
N PHE A 64 -0.42 14.10 -1.69
CA PHE A 64 0.01 12.80 -1.19
C PHE A 64 -0.40 12.58 0.27
N ASP A 65 -1.23 11.56 0.49
CA ASP A 65 -1.58 11.07 1.82
C ASP A 65 -0.78 9.81 2.15
N PHE A 66 0.37 10.03 2.79
CA PHE A 66 1.26 8.95 3.24
C PHE A 66 0.57 7.96 4.19
N LYS A 67 -0.34 8.45 5.04
CA LYS A 67 -1.02 7.61 6.03
C LYS A 67 -2.03 6.70 5.34
N ALA A 68 -2.84 7.24 4.43
CA ALA A 68 -3.78 6.45 3.65
C ALA A 68 -3.04 5.42 2.77
N TYR A 69 -1.93 5.83 2.13
CA TYR A 69 -1.11 4.93 1.33
C TYR A 69 -0.54 3.76 2.13
N THR A 70 0.13 4.04 3.26
CA THR A 70 0.72 3.00 4.10
C THR A 70 -0.32 2.09 4.75
N ALA A 71 -1.51 2.62 5.06
CA ALA A 71 -2.63 1.81 5.54
C ALA A 71 -3.13 0.83 4.48
N GLY A 72 -3.28 1.29 3.23
CA GLY A 72 -3.64 0.42 2.11
C GLY A 72 -2.59 -0.67 1.87
N PHE A 73 -1.31 -0.29 1.85
CA PHE A 73 -0.20 -1.23 1.68
C PHE A 73 -0.20 -2.30 2.75
N ALA A 74 -0.23 -1.90 4.03
CA ALA A 74 -0.24 -2.85 5.13
C ALA A 74 -1.45 -3.76 5.09
N ARG A 75 -2.62 -3.23 4.70
CA ARG A 75 -3.83 -4.04 4.56
C ARG A 75 -3.66 -5.13 3.50
N ALA A 76 -3.08 -4.82 2.35
CA ALA A 76 -2.83 -5.83 1.32
C ALA A 76 -1.86 -6.93 1.78
N CYS A 77 -0.81 -6.57 2.53
CA CYS A 77 0.11 -7.55 3.12
C CYS A 77 -0.59 -8.45 4.15
N ILE A 78 -1.44 -7.87 5.01
CA ILE A 78 -2.25 -8.62 5.97
C ILE A 78 -3.21 -9.57 5.26
N ASP A 79 -3.98 -9.06 4.29
CA ASP A 79 -4.94 -9.84 3.51
C ASP A 79 -4.26 -10.99 2.75
N PHE A 80 -3.01 -10.80 2.32
CA PHE A 80 -2.23 -11.87 1.71
C PHE A 80 -1.78 -12.89 2.76
N PHE A 81 -1.18 -12.45 3.86
CA PHE A 81 -0.69 -13.31 4.94
C PHE A 81 -1.79 -14.21 5.53
N GLU A 82 -3.00 -13.68 5.73
CA GLU A 82 -4.14 -14.45 6.23
C GLU A 82 -4.62 -15.56 5.28
N ARG A 83 -4.17 -15.55 4.02
CA ARG A 83 -4.57 -16.52 2.98
C ARG A 83 -3.53 -17.60 2.71
N ILE A 84 -2.36 -17.53 3.34
CA ILE A 84 -1.28 -18.52 3.24
C ILE A 84 -1.42 -19.52 4.40
#